data_AF-L1IBI7-F1
#
_entry.id   AF-L1IBI7-F1
#
_cell.length_a   1.000
_cell.length_b   1.000
_cell.length_c   1.000
_cell.angle_alpha   90.00
_cell.angle_beta   90.00
_cell.angle_gamma   90.00
#
_symmetry.space_group_name_H-M   'P 1'
#
loop_
_entity.id
_entity.type
_entity.pdbx_description
1 polymer ?
#
loop_
_entity_poly.entity_id
_entity_poly.type
_entity_poly.pdbx_seq_one_letter_code
_entity_poly.pdbx_strand_id
1 'polypeptide(L)'
;MLGHHQGDVEENVISNVMKGSSVLNLAGMKEVQYMTQYRVELQRPLLSLHKHEIYNFSMTYGVPYFKDTTPSWSTRGKLRGVLIPVLKDIYGDGVMSRLSSIAKDAYELSCLVQSEIFETFWSSIEFRELGNSLKMRNGNRNKCNRCMD
;
A
#
# COMPACT_ATOMS: atom_id res chain seq x y z
N MET A 1 11.25 -13.92 4.40
CA MET A 1 11.25 -12.72 5.27
C MET A 1 12.08 -11.62 4.61
N LEU A 2 11.72 -10.34 4.76
CA LEU A 2 12.35 -9.18 4.13
C LEU A 2 12.57 -8.06 5.16
N GLY A 3 13.68 -7.32 5.02
CA GLY A 3 14.06 -6.21 5.91
C GLY A 3 13.50 -4.84 5.50
N HIS A 4 12.25 -4.78 5.06
CA HIS A 4 11.62 -3.51 4.70
C HIS A 4 11.23 -2.71 5.94
N HIS A 5 11.36 -1.39 5.85
CA HIS A 5 11.07 -0.45 6.92
C HIS A 5 10.16 0.69 6.43
N GLN A 6 9.75 1.60 7.31
CA GLN A 6 8.75 2.63 6.99
C GLN A 6 9.16 3.55 5.83
N GLY A 7 10.45 3.84 5.68
CA GLY A 7 10.97 4.62 4.56
C GLY A 7 10.80 3.90 3.21
N ASP A 8 10.78 2.57 3.17
CA ASP A 8 10.45 1.85 1.94
C ASP A 8 8.99 2.05 1.53
N VAL A 9 8.08 2.16 2.50
CA VAL A 9 6.65 2.41 2.24
C VAL A 9 6.47 3.81 1.65
N GLU A 10 7.12 4.80 2.24
CA GLU A 10 7.15 6.19 1.75
C GLU A 10 7.59 6.31 0.28
N GLU A 11 8.68 5.62 -0.08
CA GLU A 11 9.18 5.57 -1.45
C GLU A 11 8.20 4.88 -2.40
N ASN A 12 7.54 3.83 -1.91
CA ASN A 12 6.53 3.10 -2.66
C ASN A 12 5.30 3.97 -2.92
N VAL A 13 4.85 4.76 -1.95
CA VAL A 13 3.71 5.68 -2.11
C VAL A 13 3.98 6.63 -3.28
N ILE A 14 5.13 7.30 -3.30
CA ILE A 14 5.50 8.20 -4.40
C ILE A 14 5.54 7.45 -5.73
N SER A 15 6.16 6.28 -5.74
CA SER A 15 6.28 5.46 -6.96
C SER A 15 4.90 5.03 -7.48
N ASN A 16 3.98 4.66 -6.59
CA ASN A 16 2.64 4.19 -6.93
C ASN A 16 1.77 5.33 -7.44
N VAL A 17 1.84 6.52 -6.82
CA VAL A 17 1.19 7.75 -7.31
C VAL A 17 1.64 8.04 -8.74
N MET A 18 2.96 8.10 -8.97
CA MET A 18 3.51 8.47 -10.27
C MET A 18 3.24 7.44 -11.38
N LYS A 19 3.07 6.16 -11.01
CA LYS A 19 2.72 5.09 -11.96
C LYS A 19 1.21 4.97 -12.21
N GLY A 20 0.38 5.80 -11.58
CA GLY A 20 -1.08 5.72 -11.72
C GLY A 20 -1.70 4.49 -11.06
N SER A 21 -1.15 4.06 -9.93
CA SER A 21 -1.69 2.92 -9.17
C SER A 21 -3.05 3.26 -8.56
N SER A 22 -3.87 2.24 -8.34
CA SER A 22 -5.17 2.41 -7.67
C SER A 22 -5.00 3.04 -6.28
N VAL A 23 -5.87 4.00 -5.97
CA VAL A 23 -5.94 4.66 -4.66
C VAL A 23 -6.07 3.63 -3.53
N LEU A 24 -6.85 2.56 -3.75
CA LEU A 24 -7.08 1.51 -2.75
C LEU A 24 -5.85 0.67 -2.39
N ASN A 25 -4.71 0.90 -3.05
CA ASN A 25 -3.46 0.19 -2.78
C ASN A 25 -2.22 1.11 -2.87
N LEU A 26 -2.34 2.32 -2.32
CA LEU A 26 -1.29 3.33 -2.45
C LEU A 26 0.01 2.98 -1.70
N ALA A 27 -0.10 2.44 -0.47
CA ALA A 27 1.05 2.01 0.33
C ALA A 27 1.82 0.85 -0.31
N GLY A 28 1.11 -0.04 -1.02
CA GLY A 28 1.69 -1.13 -1.82
C GLY A 28 2.47 -2.20 -1.06
N MET A 29 2.56 -2.13 0.28
CA MET A 29 3.20 -3.14 1.12
C MET A 29 2.37 -3.44 2.36
N LYS A 30 2.34 -4.71 2.75
CA LYS A 30 1.77 -5.19 4.01
C LYS A 30 2.84 -5.92 4.82
N GLU A 31 2.68 -5.93 6.14
CA GLU A 31 3.58 -6.62 7.05
C GLU A 31 3.64 -8.13 6.73
N VAL A 32 2.48 -8.75 6.55
CA VAL A 32 2.34 -10.12 6.06
C VAL A 32 1.54 -10.11 4.76
N GLN A 33 2.06 -10.78 3.75
CA GLN A 33 1.41 -10.90 2.45
C GLN A 33 1.61 -12.29 1.86
N TYR A 34 0.51 -13.01 1.67
CA TYR A 34 0.53 -14.30 0.98
C TYR A 34 0.37 -14.11 -0.54
N MET A 35 1.32 -14.64 -1.31
CA MET A 35 1.31 -14.62 -2.77
C MET A 35 0.81 -15.97 -3.30
N THR A 36 -0.51 -16.09 -3.49
CA THR A 36 -1.17 -17.35 -3.89
C THR A 36 -0.58 -17.98 -5.15
N GLN A 37 -0.23 -17.17 -6.16
CA GLN A 37 0.35 -17.63 -7.41
C GLN A 37 1.69 -18.36 -7.21
N TYR A 38 2.49 -17.93 -6.23
CA TYR A 38 3.81 -18.49 -5.95
C TYR A 38 3.81 -19.40 -4.72
N ARG A 39 2.70 -19.46 -3.97
CA ARG A 39 2.58 -20.15 -2.68
C ARG A 39 3.66 -19.73 -1.67
N VAL A 40 3.96 -18.44 -1.65
CA VAL A 40 4.99 -17.84 -0.79
C VAL A 40 4.36 -16.82 0.14
N GLU A 41 4.77 -16.83 1.40
CA GLU A 41 4.45 -15.78 2.36
C GLU A 41 5.62 -14.80 2.50
N LEU A 42 5.34 -13.52 2.25
CA LEU A 42 6.26 -12.42 2.47
C LEU A 42 5.97 -11.79 3.83
N GLN A 43 6.97 -11.82 4.71
CA GLN A 43 6.93 -11.20 6.04
C GLN A 43 7.93 -10.04 6.12
N ARG A 44 7.49 -8.88 6.63
CA ARG A 44 8.24 -7.62 6.76
C ARG A 44 8.12 -7.09 8.19
N PRO A 45 8.75 -7.72 9.20
CA PRO A 45 8.54 -7.38 10.61
C PRO A 45 9.01 -5.97 11.00
N LEU A 46 9.88 -5.35 10.19
CA LEU A 46 10.44 -4.03 10.45
C LEU A 46 9.65 -2.90 9.76
N LEU A 47 8.53 -3.21 9.11
CA LEU A 47 7.84 -2.28 8.20
C LEU A 47 7.33 -1.00 8.90
N SER A 48 6.98 -1.10 10.18
CA SER A 48 6.53 0.01 11.01
C SER A 48 7.65 0.85 11.61
N LEU A 49 8.91 0.40 11.52
CA LEU A 49 10.04 1.07 12.15
C LEU A 49 10.66 2.12 11.23
N HIS A 50 11.09 3.23 11.82
CA HIS A 50 11.93 4.20 11.15
C HIS A 50 13.38 3.69 11.05
N LYS A 51 14.08 4.12 10.00
CA LYS A 51 15.47 3.70 9.74
C LYS A 51 16.42 4.03 10.90
N HIS A 52 16.18 5.13 11.61
CA HIS A 52 17.02 5.55 12.73
C HIS A 52 16.91 4.58 13.92
N GLU A 53 15.75 3.98 14.17
CA GLU A 53 15.53 3.01 15.24
C GLU A 53 16.35 1.73 14.99
N ILE A 54 16.37 1.29 13.73
CA ILE A 54 17.17 0.14 13.27
C ILE A 54 18.67 0.40 13.43
N TYR A 55 19.13 1.61 13.08
CA TYR A 55 20.53 2.00 13.30
C TYR A 55 20.88 2.10 14.78
N ASN A 56 20.02 2.71 15.60
CA ASN A 56 20.23 2.82 17.04
C ASN A 56 20.37 1.44 17.68
N PHE A 57 19.47 0.51 17.36
CA PHE A 57 19.60 -0.89 17.79
C PHE A 57 20.95 -1.49 17.39
N SER A 58 21.35 -1.31 16.13
CA SER A 58 22.61 -1.86 15.62
C SER A 58 23.83 -1.28 16.35
N MET A 59 23.83 0.03 16.64
CA MET A 59 24.89 0.69 17.39
C MET A 59 24.93 0.24 18.86
N THR A 60 23.76 0.14 19.51
CA THR A 60 23.65 -0.27 20.93
C THR A 60 24.17 -1.68 21.16
N TYR A 61 23.89 -2.61 20.24
CA TYR A 61 24.25 -4.03 20.38
C TYR A 61 25.49 -4.42 19.56
N GLY A 62 26.14 -3.47 18.89
CA GLY A 62 27.35 -3.73 18.10
C GLY A 62 27.12 -4.63 16.88
N VAL A 63 25.92 -4.60 16.29
CA VAL A 63 25.58 -5.39 15.09
C VAL A 63 26.22 -4.71 13.86
N PRO A 64 27.16 -5.36 13.16
CA PRO A 64 27.78 -4.78 11.97
C PRO A 64 26.79 -4.74 10.79
N TYR A 65 26.83 -3.67 10.00
CA TYR A 65 25.99 -3.50 8.82
C TYR A 65 26.72 -2.80 7.67
N PHE A 66 26.28 -3.05 6.44
CA PHE A 66 26.77 -2.35 5.26
C PHE A 66 26.11 -0.97 5.12
N LYS A 67 26.88 0.00 4.60
CA LYS A 67 26.32 1.31 4.22
C LYS A 67 25.43 1.18 2.99
N ASP A 68 24.55 2.17 2.78
CA ASP A 68 23.63 2.17 1.63
C ASP A 68 24.44 2.20 0.32
N THR A 69 24.31 1.14 -0.48
CA THR A 69 24.96 0.97 -1.78
C THR A 69 23.99 1.20 -2.94
N THR A 70 22.80 1.77 -2.69
CA THR A 70 21.81 2.02 -3.74
C THR A 70 22.41 2.91 -4.83
N PRO A 71 22.52 2.42 -6.08
CA PRO A 71 23.20 3.17 -7.14
C PRO A 71 22.38 4.40 -7.55
N SER A 72 23.06 5.53 -7.73
CA SER A 72 22.44 6.83 -8.05
C SER A 72 21.66 6.85 -9.35
N TRP A 73 22.05 6.02 -10.34
CA TRP A 73 21.36 5.92 -11.63
C TRP A 73 20.02 5.17 -11.56
N SER A 74 19.81 4.36 -10.52
CA SER A 74 18.56 3.61 -10.35
C SER A 74 17.39 4.53 -10.01
N THR A 75 16.16 4.10 -10.31
CA THR A 75 14.95 4.85 -9.94
C THR A 75 14.92 5.16 -8.45
N ARG A 76 15.29 4.19 -7.60
CA ARG A 76 15.35 4.37 -6.15
C ARG A 76 16.46 5.34 -5.73
N GLY A 77 17.63 5.25 -6.36
CA GLY A 77 18.74 6.19 -6.13
C GLY A 77 18.36 7.63 -6.48
N LYS A 78 17.73 7.85 -7.63
CA LYS A 78 17.21 9.17 -8.05
C LYS A 78 16.12 9.68 -7.12
N LEU A 79 15.22 8.80 -6.67
CA LEU A 79 14.15 9.17 -5.76
C LEU A 79 14.71 9.66 -4.41
N ARG A 80 15.67 8.93 -3.81
CA ARG A 80 16.32 9.32 -2.56
C ARG A 80 17.24 10.53 -2.70
N GLY A 81 18.06 10.56 -3.75
CA GLY A 81 19.12 11.55 -3.91
C GLY A 81 18.67 12.86 -4.55
N VAL A 82 17.55 12.89 -5.26
CA VAL A 82 17.09 14.06 -6.01
C VAL A 82 15.66 14.43 -5.64
N LEU A 83 14.70 13.52 -5.84
CA LEU A 83 13.29 13.88 -5.73
C LEU A 83 12.86 14.20 -4.29
N ILE A 84 13.17 13.33 -3.32
CA ILE A 84 12.80 13.54 -1.91
C ILE A 84 13.38 14.86 -1.36
N PRO A 85 14.68 15.18 -1.56
CA PRO A 85 15.22 16.48 -1.18
C PRO A 85 14.46 17.67 -1.79
N VAL A 86 14.13 17.62 -3.09
CA VAL A 86 13.37 18.67 -3.76
C VAL A 86 11.95 18.80 -3.18
N LEU A 87 11.28 17.68 -2.89
CA LEU A 87 9.97 17.72 -2.25
C LEU A 87 10.01 18.35 -0.86
N LYS A 88 11.07 18.07 -0.09
CA LYS A 88 11.27 18.66 1.23
C LYS A 88 11.59 20.15 1.16
N ASP A 89 12.35 20.58 0.16
CA ASP A 89 12.65 21.98 -0.09
C ASP A 89 11.38 22.79 -0.42
N ILE A 90 10.53 22.26 -1.31
CA ILE A 90 9.32 22.94 -1.77
C ILE A 90 8.18 22.91 -0.73
N TYR A 91 7.95 21.76 -0.08
CA TYR A 91 6.79 21.53 0.78
C TYR A 91 7.13 21.41 2.27
N GLY A 92 8.41 21.48 2.64
CA GLY A 92 8.90 21.28 4.00
C GLY A 92 9.15 19.82 4.37
N ASP A 93 9.90 19.60 5.46
CA ASP A 93 10.35 18.28 5.91
C ASP A 93 9.22 17.27 6.19
N GLY A 94 8.02 17.76 6.54
CA GLY A 94 6.84 16.93 6.79
C GLY A 94 6.15 16.36 5.55
N VAL A 95 6.68 16.57 4.34
CA VAL A 95 6.04 16.09 3.11
C VAL A 95 5.91 14.56 3.08
N MET A 96 6.94 13.85 3.54
CA MET A 96 6.96 12.38 3.55
C MET A 96 5.93 11.81 4.53
N SER A 97 5.82 12.40 5.72
CA SER A 97 4.82 11.96 6.70
C SER A 97 3.40 12.20 6.22
N ARG A 98 3.14 13.34 5.56
CA ARG A 98 1.81 13.63 4.97
C ARG A 98 1.46 12.66 3.84
N LEU A 99 2.42 12.30 2.99
CA LEU A 99 2.21 11.27 1.95
C LEU A 99 1.89 9.90 2.58
N SER A 100 2.59 9.54 3.65
CA SER A 100 2.29 8.33 4.44
C SER A 100 0.89 8.36 5.05
N SER A 101 0.45 9.52 5.57
CA SER A 101 -0.93 9.69 6.06
C SER A 101 -1.96 9.45 4.96
N ILE A 102 -1.78 10.03 3.78
CA ILE A 102 -2.68 9.79 2.63
C ILE A 102 -2.73 8.30 2.26
N ALA A 103 -1.58 7.63 2.28
CA ALA A 103 -1.53 6.20 1.98
C ALA A 103 -2.23 5.35 3.05
N LYS A 104 -2.20 5.77 4.31
CA LYS A 104 -2.94 5.15 5.41
C LYS A 104 -4.45 5.36 5.24
N ASP A 105 -4.90 6.57 4.98
CA ASP A 105 -6.31 6.88 4.75
C ASP A 105 -6.86 6.07 3.56
N ALA A 106 -6.06 5.95 2.49
CA ALA A 106 -6.41 5.16 1.32
C ALA A 106 -6.49 3.66 1.62
N TYR A 107 -5.68 3.16 2.56
CA TYR A 107 -5.75 1.79 3.05
C TYR A 107 -7.01 1.56 3.91
N GLU A 108 -7.34 2.48 4.81
CA GLU A 108 -8.57 2.42 5.61
C GLU A 108 -9.81 2.40 4.72
N LEU A 109 -9.84 3.25 3.69
CA LEU A 109 -10.88 3.23 2.67
C LEU A 109 -10.95 1.89 1.91
N SER A 110 -9.79 1.32 1.57
CA SER A 110 -9.69 0.00 0.93
C SER A 110 -10.31 -1.10 1.79
N CYS A 111 -10.05 -1.09 3.10
CA CYS A 111 -10.66 -2.02 4.05
C CYS A 111 -12.19 -1.87 4.08
N LEU A 112 -12.70 -0.63 4.13
CA LEU A 112 -14.15 -0.39 4.12
C LEU A 112 -14.81 -0.86 2.81
N VAL A 113 -14.20 -0.56 1.67
CA VAL A 113 -14.71 -1.02 0.36
C VAL A 113 -14.68 -2.55 0.29
N GLN A 114 -13.62 -3.16 0.81
CA GLN A 114 -13.49 -4.61 0.85
C GLN A 114 -14.59 -5.28 1.69
N SER A 115 -14.85 -4.80 2.90
CA SER A 115 -15.86 -5.40 3.79
C SER A 115 -17.28 -5.12 3.32
N GLU A 116 -17.60 -3.86 2.99
CA GLU A 116 -18.99 -3.46 2.73
C GLU A 116 -19.44 -3.82 1.32
N ILE A 117 -18.56 -3.70 0.33
CA ILE A 117 -18.92 -3.85 -1.08
C ILE A 117 -18.48 -5.21 -1.59
N PHE A 118 -17.18 -5.52 -1.53
CA PHE A 118 -16.66 -6.72 -2.18
C PHE A 118 -17.09 -8.00 -1.48
N GLU A 119 -16.91 -8.13 -0.17
CA GLU A 119 -17.31 -9.35 0.56
C GLU A 119 -18.83 -9.58 0.47
N THR A 120 -19.64 -8.53 0.63
CA THR A 120 -21.09 -8.57 0.40
C THR A 120 -21.42 -9.08 -1.00
N PHE A 121 -20.77 -8.53 -2.04
CA PHE A 121 -20.98 -8.94 -3.42
C PHE A 121 -20.57 -10.40 -3.66
N TRP A 122 -19.37 -10.81 -3.22
CA TRP A 122 -18.86 -12.17 -3.39
C TRP A 122 -19.73 -13.20 -2.68
N SER A 123 -20.26 -12.87 -1.49
CA SER A 123 -21.20 -13.74 -0.77
C SER A 123 -22.54 -13.92 -1.47
N SER A 124 -22.93 -12.98 -2.34
CA SER A 124 -24.16 -13.07 -3.13
C SER A 124 -24.03 -13.97 -4.36
N ILE A 125 -22.81 -14.33 -4.74
CA ILE A 125 -22.54 -15.19 -5.90
C ILE A 125 -22.57 -16.66 -5.47
N GLU A 126 -23.39 -17.44 -6.16
CA GLU A 126 -23.42 -18.90 -6.07
C GLU A 126 -22.65 -19.49 -7.25
N PHE A 127 -21.55 -20.19 -6.96
CA PHE A 127 -20.71 -20.85 -7.94
C PHE A 127 -21.26 -22.26 -8.23
N ARG A 128 -21.61 -22.55 -9.49
CA ARG A 128 -22.06 -23.87 -9.93
C ARG A 128 -21.18 -24.38 -11.08
N GLU A 129 -21.21 -25.69 -11.30
CA GLU A 129 -20.37 -26.37 -12.30
C GLU A 129 -20.56 -25.87 -13.74
N LEU A 130 -21.77 -25.42 -14.10
CA LEU A 130 -22.12 -24.91 -15.44
C LEU A 130 -22.28 -23.38 -15.49
N GLY A 131 -21.95 -22.66 -14.42
CA GLY A 131 -22.03 -21.20 -14.39
C GLY A 131 -22.26 -20.61 -12.99
N ASN A 132 -22.08 -19.30 -12.88
CA ASN A 132 -22.27 -18.56 -11.62
C ASN A 132 -23.62 -17.83 -11.65
N SER A 133 -24.34 -17.83 -10.53
CA SER A 133 -25.62 -17.09 -10.39
C SER A 133 -25.56 -16.08 -9.25
N LEU A 134 -26.10 -14.88 -9.47
CA LEU A 134 -26.20 -13.83 -8.45
C LEU A 134 -27.54 -13.93 -7.71
N LYS A 135 -27.49 -14.07 -6.39
CA LYS A 135 -28.67 -13.94 -5.52
C LYS A 135 -28.98 -12.46 -5.33
N MET A 136 -29.83 -11.92 -6.20
CA MET A 136 -30.36 -10.58 -6.03
C MET A 136 -31.25 -10.55 -4.77
N ARG A 137 -30.84 -9.78 -3.76
CA ARG A 137 -31.70 -9.48 -2.60
C ARG A 137 -32.88 -8.65 -3.14
N ASN A 138 -34.12 -9.08 -2.92
CA ASN A 138 -35.32 -8.34 -3.34
C ASN A 138 -35.40 -7.00 -2.57
N GLY A 139 -34.69 -6.00 -3.06
CA GLY A 139 -34.80 -4.61 -2.63
C GLY A 139 -36.03 -3.99 -3.27
N ASN A 140 -36.87 -3.37 -2.45
CA ASN A 140 -38.09 -2.67 -2.85
C ASN A 140 -37.80 -1.77 -4.07
N ARG A 141 -38.41 -2.07 -5.22
CA ARG A 141 -38.26 -1.31 -6.47
C ARG A 141 -38.95 0.06 -6.34
N ASN A 142 -38.35 1.00 -5.62
CA ASN A 142 -38.64 2.40 -5.86
C ASN A 142 -37.88 2.80 -7.12
N LYS A 143 -38.63 2.83 -8.22
CA LYS A 143 -38.23 3.33 -9.53
C LYS A 143 -37.51 4.68 -9.37
N CYS A 144 -36.21 4.71 -9.65
CA CYS A 144 -35.53 5.95 -9.95
C CYS A 144 -35.97 6.39 -11.36
N ASN A 145 -37.11 7.10 -11.44
CA ASN A 145 -37.55 7.81 -12.64
C ASN A 145 -36.75 9.12 -12.77
N ARG A 146 -35.43 9.04 -12.98
CA ARG A 146 -34.64 10.26 -13.22
C ARG A 146 -33.40 10.00 -14.06
N CYS A 147 -33.58 9.34 -15.20
CA CYS A 147 -32.63 9.33 -16.32
C CYS A 147 -33.41 9.33 -17.66
N MET A 148 -34.26 10.33 -17.85
CA MET A 148 -34.65 10.84 -19.17
C MET A 148 -34.91 12.33 -18.94
N ASP A 149 -33.90 13.13 -19.24
CA ASP A 149 -33.93 14.48 -19.82
C ASP A 149 -32.47 14.92 -20.05
#